data_AF-A0AA91JUZ3-F1
#
_entry.id   AF-A0AA91JUZ3-F1
#
_cell.length_a   1.000
_cell.length_b   1.000
_cell.length_c   1.000
_cell.angle_alpha   90.00
_cell.angle_beta   90.00
_cell.angle_gamma   90.00
#
_symmetry.space_group_name_H-M   'P 1'
#
loop_
_entity.id
_entity.type
_entity.pdbx_description
1 polymer ?
#
loop_
_entity_poly.entity_id
_entity_poly.type
_entity_poly.pdbx_seq_one_letter_code
_entity_poly.pdbx_strand_id
1 'polypeptide(L)'
;MVRDKISNSLLIIGTAIFVLAFLIVFLSSIFFICNYTISTSIFIISFLASIAYCLILSRILLPQSSFRHRLWIVTLFILTMLISIWISSAFYDLSWDGQVYHQKAVYHLANNWNPFKAKVGDIWVDHYAKGPWIYAASIYKLIGQIEVGKTFNIAFICSYALNHNVRKILNHKLEKS
;
A
#
# COMPACT_ATOMS: atom_id res chain seq x y z
N MET A 1 28.57 7.33 -5.12
CA MET A 1 28.12 8.02 -3.89
C MET A 1 26.76 8.69 -4.04
N VAL A 2 26.59 9.75 -4.86
CA VAL A 2 25.26 10.41 -5.04
C VAL A 2 24.24 9.48 -5.69
N ARG A 3 24.63 8.78 -6.76
CA ARG A 3 23.77 7.81 -7.47
C ARG A 3 23.29 6.67 -6.56
N ASP A 4 24.17 6.12 -5.72
CA ASP A 4 23.82 5.08 -4.75
C ASP A 4 22.84 5.62 -3.70
N LYS A 5 23.02 6.86 -3.25
CA LYS A 5 22.13 7.51 -2.29
C LYS A 5 20.71 7.70 -2.84
N ILE A 6 20.59 8.13 -4.10
CA ILE A 6 19.31 8.25 -4.79
C ILE A 6 18.68 6.85 -4.93
N SER A 7 19.43 5.88 -5.44
CA SER A 7 18.98 4.49 -5.61
C SER A 7 18.40 3.90 -4.33
N ASN A 8 19.12 4.01 -3.21
CA ASN A 8 18.64 3.51 -1.92
C ASN A 8 17.42 4.28 -1.42
N SER A 9 17.32 5.59 -1.69
CA SER A 9 16.14 6.38 -1.33
C SER A 9 14.90 5.89 -2.09
N LEU A 10 15.03 5.62 -3.40
CA LEU A 10 13.94 5.07 -4.22
C LEU A 10 13.53 3.66 -3.75
N LEU A 11 14.51 2.82 -3.41
CA LEU A 11 14.27 1.48 -2.86
C LEU A 11 13.48 1.52 -1.54
N ILE A 12 13.84 2.43 -0.64
CA ILE A 12 13.15 2.61 0.64
C ILE A 12 11.69 2.99 0.40
N ILE A 13 11.42 3.98 -0.47
CA ILE A 13 10.05 4.42 -0.77
C ILE A 13 9.25 3.29 -1.40
N GLY A 14 9.80 2.62 -2.41
CA GLY A 14 9.10 1.53 -3.10
C GLY A 14 8.76 0.36 -2.16
N THR A 15 9.73 -0.06 -1.33
CA THR A 15 9.49 -1.14 -0.36
C THR A 15 8.53 -0.75 0.75
N ALA A 16 8.50 0.52 1.19
CA ALA A 16 7.55 1.01 2.18
C ALA A 16 6.09 0.90 1.72
N ILE A 17 5.82 1.09 0.43
CA ILE A 17 4.48 0.88 -0.15
C ILE A 17 4.05 -0.59 -0.03
N PHE A 18 4.96 -1.54 -0.30
CA PHE A 18 4.68 -2.96 -0.10
C PHE A 18 4.47 -3.31 1.38
N VAL A 19 5.29 -2.73 2.27
CA VAL A 19 5.14 -2.90 3.72
C VAL A 19 3.77 -2.38 4.19
N LEU A 20 3.31 -1.24 3.69
CA LEU A 20 1.98 -0.71 4.01
C LEU A 20 0.88 -1.71 3.60
N ALA A 21 0.91 -2.18 2.36
CA ALA A 21 -0.09 -3.12 1.87
C ALA A 21 -0.08 -4.45 2.63
N PHE A 22 1.12 -4.97 2.92
CA PHE A 22 1.30 -6.17 3.74
C PHE A 22 0.72 -5.98 5.14
N LEU A 23 1.07 -4.90 5.84
CA LEU A 23 0.61 -4.63 7.21
C LEU A 23 -0.92 -4.50 7.28
N ILE A 24 -1.55 -3.84 6.31
CA ILE A 24 -3.00 -3.73 6.26
C ILE A 24 -3.65 -5.11 6.18
N VAL A 25 -3.21 -5.95 5.24
CA VAL A 25 -3.76 -7.29 5.06
C VAL A 25 -3.48 -8.18 6.27
N PHE A 26 -2.26 -8.10 6.81
CA PHE A 26 -1.82 -8.88 7.95
C PHE A 26 -2.62 -8.54 9.22
N LEU A 27 -2.70 -7.25 9.59
CA LEU A 27 -3.45 -6.80 10.76
C LEU A 27 -4.95 -7.07 10.62
N SER A 28 -5.53 -6.89 9.42
CA SER A 28 -6.93 -7.23 9.17
C SER A 28 -7.18 -8.72 9.34
N SER A 29 -6.26 -9.57 8.87
CA SER A 29 -6.37 -11.02 9.04
C SER A 29 -6.33 -11.43 10.51
N ILE A 30 -5.48 -10.80 11.33
CA ILE A 30 -5.47 -10.99 12.79
C ILE A 30 -6.82 -10.57 13.38
N PHE A 31 -7.34 -9.40 13.00
CA PHE A 31 -8.65 -8.93 13.46
C PHE A 31 -9.75 -9.96 13.13
N PHE A 32 -9.78 -10.47 11.90
CA PHE A 32 -10.77 -11.47 11.50
C PHE A 32 -10.69 -12.76 12.31
N ILE A 33 -9.49 -13.26 12.61
CA ILE A 33 -9.27 -14.44 13.46
C ILE A 33 -9.83 -14.18 14.88
N CYS A 34 -9.56 -13.00 15.42
CA CYS A 34 -10.06 -12.53 16.72
C CYS A 34 -11.54 -12.11 16.70
N ASN A 35 -12.28 -12.39 15.62
CA ASN A 35 -13.69 -12.04 15.45
C ASN A 35 -14.01 -10.53 15.39
N TYR A 36 -13.00 -9.70 15.13
CA TYR A 36 -13.17 -8.29 14.79
C TYR A 36 -13.27 -8.10 13.27
N THR A 37 -13.69 -6.92 12.85
CA THR A 37 -13.83 -6.51 11.44
C THR A 37 -12.88 -5.38 11.12
N ILE A 38 -12.74 -5.00 9.85
CA ILE A 38 -11.84 -3.90 9.46
C ILE A 38 -12.25 -2.62 10.20
N SER A 39 -11.26 -1.94 10.79
CA SER A 39 -11.43 -0.65 11.46
C SER A 39 -10.53 0.40 10.81
N THR A 40 -10.84 1.68 11.01
CA THR A 40 -10.01 2.81 10.53
C THR A 40 -8.61 2.78 11.14
N SER A 41 -8.49 2.28 12.37
CA SER A 41 -7.21 2.13 13.08
C SER A 41 -6.21 1.26 12.31
N ILE A 42 -6.67 0.25 11.56
CA ILE A 42 -5.77 -0.63 10.79
C ILE A 42 -4.97 0.17 9.76
N PHE A 43 -5.63 1.05 9.01
CA PHE A 43 -4.95 1.87 8.01
C PHE A 43 -3.97 2.84 8.68
N ILE A 44 -4.40 3.55 9.73
CA ILE A 44 -3.57 4.54 10.44
C ILE A 44 -2.31 3.88 11.02
N ILE A 45 -2.47 2.76 11.74
CA ILE A 45 -1.35 2.05 12.36
C ILE A 45 -0.40 1.51 11.28
N SER A 46 -0.92 0.91 10.20
CA SER A 46 -0.10 0.41 9.09
C SER A 46 0.67 1.52 8.39
N PHE A 47 0.04 2.68 8.22
CA PHE A 47 0.66 3.86 7.62
C PHE A 47 1.79 4.43 8.48
N LEU A 48 1.56 4.59 9.78
CA LEU A 48 2.59 5.04 10.73
C LEU A 48 3.73 4.03 10.83
N ALA A 49 3.44 2.73 10.83
CA ALA A 49 4.45 1.67 10.82
C ALA A 49 5.28 1.68 9.53
N SER A 50 4.68 1.97 8.38
CA SER A 50 5.40 2.13 7.11
C SER A 50 6.31 3.38 7.11
N ILE A 51 5.87 4.49 7.73
CA ILE A 51 6.74 5.67 7.96
C ILE A 51 7.92 5.30 8.88
N ALA A 52 7.66 4.58 9.97
CA ALA A 52 8.71 4.11 10.86
C ALA A 52 9.71 3.21 10.12
N TYR A 53 9.21 2.31 9.26
CA TYR A 53 10.02 1.48 8.38
C TYR A 53 10.92 2.32 7.46
N CYS A 54 10.40 3.36 6.80
CA CYS A 54 11.21 4.29 6.01
C CYS A 54 12.36 4.90 6.82
N LEU A 55 12.07 5.37 8.03
CA LEU A 55 13.06 6.00 8.90
C LEU A 55 14.13 4.99 9.36
N ILE A 56 13.72 3.79 9.79
CA ILE A 56 14.64 2.73 10.23
C ILE A 56 15.52 2.27 9.06
N LEU A 57 14.92 1.93 7.92
CA LEU A 57 15.67 1.44 6.76
C LEU A 57 16.62 2.50 6.20
N SER A 58 16.23 3.79 6.25
CA SER A 58 17.14 4.87 5.91
C SER A 58 18.36 4.95 6.83
N ARG A 59 18.28 4.53 8.10
CA ARG A 59 19.44 4.49 9.03
C ARG A 59 20.41 3.40 8.64
N ILE A 60 19.88 2.27 8.18
CA ILE A 60 20.67 1.10 7.79
C ILE A 60 21.33 1.33 6.43
N LEU A 61 20.56 1.72 5.41
CA LEU A 61 21.05 1.84 4.02
C LEU A 61 21.76 3.16 3.72
N LEU A 62 21.51 4.20 4.52
CA LEU A 62 22.04 5.55 4.34
C LEU A 62 22.57 6.12 5.68
N PRO A 63 23.53 5.47 6.35
CA PRO A 63 23.97 5.86 7.70
C PRO A 63 24.51 7.29 7.75
N GLN A 64 25.28 7.70 6.73
CA GLN A 64 25.88 9.03 6.61
C GLN A 64 24.90 10.12 6.12
N SER A 65 23.62 9.79 5.92
CA SER A 65 22.63 10.77 5.45
C SER A 65 22.13 11.68 6.58
N SER A 66 22.07 12.98 6.29
CA SER A 66 21.54 13.98 7.21
C SER A 66 20.07 13.72 7.55
N PHE A 67 19.63 14.19 8.71
CA PHE A 67 18.23 14.08 9.13
C PHE A 67 17.26 14.70 8.12
N ARG A 68 17.61 15.84 7.52
CA ARG A 68 16.83 16.49 6.45
C ARG A 68 16.60 15.57 5.25
N HIS A 69 17.59 14.77 4.85
CA HIS A 69 17.44 13.81 3.75
C HIS A 69 16.42 12.71 4.08
N ARG A 70 16.40 12.25 5.33
CA ARG A 70 15.46 11.21 5.80
C ARG A 70 14.03 11.73 5.82
N LEU A 71 13.84 12.99 6.24
CA LEU A 71 12.55 13.67 6.14
C LEU A 71 12.08 13.76 4.69
N TRP A 72 12.98 14.09 3.74
CA TRP A 72 12.64 14.10 2.32
C TRP A 72 12.15 12.74 1.82
N ILE A 73 12.76 11.63 2.25
CA ILE A 73 12.29 10.28 1.90
C ILE A 73 10.85 10.05 2.38
N VAL A 74 10.57 10.40 3.64
CA VAL A 74 9.22 10.26 4.22
C VAL A 74 8.22 11.17 3.51
N THR A 75 8.58 12.42 3.24
CA THR A 75 7.73 13.37 2.49
C THR A 75 7.40 12.83 1.10
N LEU A 76 8.38 12.29 0.37
CA LEU A 76 8.15 11.72 -0.97
C LEU A 76 7.27 10.46 -0.93
N PHE A 77 7.41 9.62 0.09
CA PHE A 77 6.51 8.49 0.32
C PHE A 77 5.06 8.97 0.54
N ILE A 78 4.86 9.94 1.43
CA ILE A 78 3.54 10.52 1.71
C ILE A 78 2.95 11.15 0.45
N LEU A 79 3.74 11.95 -0.28
CA LEU A 79 3.30 12.58 -1.54
C LEU A 79 2.90 11.54 -2.58
N THR A 80 3.64 10.44 -2.69
CA THR A 80 3.30 9.34 -3.61
C THR A 80 1.95 8.73 -3.25
N MET A 81 1.67 8.54 -1.96
CA MET A 81 0.37 8.03 -1.50
C MET A 81 -0.76 9.04 -1.74
N LEU A 82 -0.55 10.32 -1.46
CA LEU A 82 -1.55 11.38 -1.70
C LEU A 82 -1.87 11.54 -3.18
N ILE A 83 -0.85 11.52 -4.06
CA ILE A 83 -1.04 11.55 -5.51
C ILE A 83 -1.80 10.30 -5.98
N SER A 84 -1.46 9.13 -5.44
CA SER A 84 -2.15 7.88 -5.79
C SER A 84 -3.63 7.90 -5.39
N ILE A 85 -3.95 8.45 -4.21
CA ILE A 85 -5.33 8.66 -3.75
C ILE A 85 -6.05 9.64 -4.66
N TRP A 86 -5.43 10.79 -4.95
CA TRP A 86 -6.02 11.83 -5.80
C TRP A 86 -6.34 11.28 -7.19
N ILE A 87 -5.39 10.62 -7.85
CA ILE A 87 -5.61 9.97 -9.15
C ILE A 87 -6.73 8.93 -9.05
N SER A 88 -6.72 8.08 -8.02
CA SER A 88 -7.74 7.04 -7.86
C SER A 88 -9.14 7.61 -7.65
N SER A 89 -9.26 8.70 -6.90
CA SER A 89 -10.52 9.40 -6.62
C SER A 89 -11.10 10.15 -7.82
N ALA A 90 -10.25 10.52 -8.79
CA ALA A 90 -10.64 11.34 -9.92
C ALA A 90 -11.42 10.58 -11.01
N PHE A 91 -11.37 9.24 -11.00
CA PHE A 91 -11.99 8.41 -12.02
C PHE A 91 -12.97 7.43 -11.39
N TYR A 92 -14.16 7.32 -11.97
CA TYR A 92 -15.13 6.29 -11.59
C TYR A 92 -14.76 4.94 -12.18
N ASP A 93 -15.06 3.87 -11.45
CA ASP A 93 -14.98 2.52 -12.01
C ASP A 93 -16.26 2.18 -12.78
N LEU A 94 -16.15 2.16 -14.11
CA LEU A 94 -17.23 1.81 -15.03
C LEU A 94 -17.09 0.38 -15.57
N SER A 95 -16.11 -0.38 -15.07
CA SER A 95 -15.95 -1.77 -15.45
C SER A 95 -17.08 -2.62 -14.87
N TRP A 96 -17.46 -3.66 -15.63
CA TRP A 96 -18.54 -4.56 -15.22
C TRP A 96 -18.19 -5.27 -13.92
N ASP A 97 -16.98 -5.83 -13.80
CA ASP A 97 -16.50 -6.54 -12.63
C ASP A 97 -16.28 -5.63 -11.42
N GLY A 98 -15.79 -4.40 -11.68
CA GLY A 98 -15.73 -3.30 -10.72
C GLY A 98 -17.05 -3.12 -9.97
N GLN A 99 -18.13 -2.96 -10.75
CA GLN A 99 -19.48 -2.69 -10.22
C GLN A 99 -20.16 -3.95 -9.67
N VAL A 100 -19.92 -5.12 -10.29
CA VAL A 100 -20.64 -6.34 -9.93
C VAL A 100 -20.15 -6.94 -8.62
N TYR A 101 -18.84 -6.98 -8.36
CA TYR A 101 -18.33 -7.66 -7.16
C TYR A 101 -17.17 -6.96 -6.45
N HIS A 102 -16.31 -6.21 -7.14
CA HIS A 102 -15.18 -5.55 -6.48
C HIS A 102 -15.63 -4.49 -5.47
N GLN A 103 -16.46 -3.53 -5.91
CA GLN A 103 -16.98 -2.50 -5.02
C GLN A 103 -17.87 -3.08 -3.93
N LYS A 104 -18.69 -4.10 -4.24
CA LYS A 104 -19.52 -4.79 -3.25
C LYS A 104 -18.68 -5.45 -2.17
N ALA A 105 -17.64 -6.19 -2.53
CA ALA A 105 -16.77 -6.84 -1.56
C ALA A 105 -16.09 -5.83 -0.64
N VAL A 106 -15.57 -4.74 -1.20
CA VAL A 106 -14.98 -3.63 -0.43
C VAL A 106 -16.00 -3.01 0.51
N TYR A 107 -17.22 -2.78 0.04
CA TYR A 107 -18.31 -2.24 0.84
C TYR A 107 -18.66 -3.16 2.01
N HIS A 108 -18.85 -4.46 1.78
CA HIS A 108 -19.15 -5.41 2.85
C HIS A 108 -18.02 -5.48 3.88
N LEU A 109 -16.76 -5.57 3.44
CA LEU A 109 -15.59 -5.58 4.31
C LEU A 109 -15.50 -4.33 5.19
N ALA A 110 -15.79 -3.16 4.64
CA ALA A 110 -15.82 -1.91 5.40
C ALA A 110 -17.03 -1.85 6.36
N ASN A 111 -18.16 -2.47 6.00
CA ASN A 111 -19.39 -2.53 6.79
C ASN A 111 -19.50 -3.82 7.63
N ASN A 112 -18.42 -4.12 8.35
CA ASN A 112 -18.39 -5.14 9.40
C ASN A 112 -18.59 -6.59 8.93
N TRP A 113 -18.29 -6.90 7.67
CA TRP A 113 -18.17 -8.29 7.26
C TRP A 113 -16.84 -8.89 7.72
N ASN A 114 -16.93 -10.05 8.38
CA ASN A 114 -15.78 -10.92 8.67
C ASN A 114 -15.80 -12.12 7.71
N PRO A 115 -14.91 -12.16 6.69
CA PRO A 115 -14.90 -13.22 5.68
C PRO A 115 -14.48 -14.59 6.23
N PHE A 116 -13.94 -14.66 7.46
CA PHE A 116 -13.53 -15.92 8.08
C PHE A 116 -14.66 -16.57 8.88
N LYS A 117 -15.80 -15.88 9.04
CA LYS A 117 -16.92 -16.32 9.88
C LYS A 117 -18.20 -16.52 9.11
N ALA A 118 -18.46 -15.66 8.12
CA ALA A 118 -19.71 -15.68 7.38
C ALA A 118 -19.49 -15.43 5.89
N LYS A 119 -20.39 -16.00 5.10
CA LYS A 119 -20.55 -15.70 3.68
C LYS A 119 -21.55 -14.55 3.51
N VAL A 120 -21.38 -13.78 2.45
CA VAL A 120 -22.32 -12.72 2.05
C VAL A 120 -23.46 -13.29 1.19
N GLY A 121 -23.23 -14.42 0.51
CA GLY A 121 -24.20 -15.03 -0.40
C GLY A 121 -24.03 -14.57 -1.86
N ASP A 122 -22.91 -13.89 -2.17
CA ASP A 122 -22.53 -13.55 -3.54
C ASP A 122 -21.35 -14.44 -3.96
N ILE A 123 -21.53 -15.17 -5.06
CA ILE A 123 -20.58 -16.19 -5.51
C ILE A 123 -19.17 -15.63 -5.72
N TRP A 124 -19.05 -14.41 -6.25
CA TRP A 124 -17.77 -13.78 -6.55
C TRP A 124 -17.11 -13.27 -5.27
N VAL A 125 -17.88 -12.56 -4.45
CA VAL A 125 -17.41 -11.98 -3.19
C VAL A 125 -16.93 -13.09 -2.23
N ASP A 126 -17.68 -14.19 -2.14
CA ASP A 126 -17.38 -15.27 -1.20
C ASP A 126 -16.15 -16.09 -1.60
N HIS A 127 -15.83 -16.24 -2.90
CA HIS A 127 -14.79 -17.17 -3.36
C HIS A 127 -13.49 -16.50 -3.85
N TYR A 128 -13.49 -15.22 -4.24
CA TYR A 128 -12.29 -14.57 -4.76
C TYR A 128 -11.26 -14.20 -3.68
N ALA A 129 -10.01 -13.99 -4.08
CA ALA A 129 -8.95 -13.56 -3.17
C ALA A 129 -9.25 -12.17 -2.59
N LYS A 130 -9.29 -12.06 -1.25
CA LYS A 130 -9.74 -10.84 -0.56
C LYS A 130 -8.64 -9.81 -0.28
N GLY A 131 -7.37 -10.13 -0.51
CA GLY A 131 -6.23 -9.25 -0.17
C GLY A 131 -6.36 -7.81 -0.69
N PRO A 132 -6.57 -7.60 -2.01
CA PRO A 132 -6.79 -6.27 -2.57
C PRO A 132 -8.03 -5.58 -2.00
N TRP A 133 -9.09 -6.34 -1.70
CA TRP A 133 -10.33 -5.78 -1.12
C TRP A 133 -10.16 -5.37 0.33
N ILE A 134 -9.37 -6.10 1.11
CA ILE A 134 -9.01 -5.72 2.48
C ILE A 134 -8.25 -4.40 2.47
N TYR A 135 -7.27 -4.26 1.56
CA TYR A 135 -6.58 -2.99 1.37
C TYR A 135 -7.56 -1.86 1.04
N ALA A 136 -8.37 -2.06 -0.01
CA ALA A 136 -9.33 -1.08 -0.48
C ALA A 136 -10.37 -0.70 0.59
N ALA A 137 -10.86 -1.67 1.36
CA ALA A 137 -11.83 -1.45 2.43
C ALA A 137 -11.23 -0.65 3.59
N SER A 138 -9.95 -0.87 3.92
CA SER A 138 -9.28 -0.12 4.99
C SER A 138 -9.19 1.38 4.69
N ILE A 139 -8.85 1.74 3.44
CA ILE A 139 -8.75 3.14 3.02
C ILE A 139 -10.13 3.74 2.72
N TYR A 140 -11.06 2.96 2.15
CA TYR A 140 -12.45 3.37 1.96
C TYR A 140 -13.11 3.71 3.30
N LYS A 141 -12.90 2.89 4.34
CA LYS A 141 -13.46 3.15 5.68
C LYS A 141 -12.92 4.43 6.33
N LEU A 142 -11.71 4.86 5.95
CA LEU A 142 -11.12 6.11 6.42
C LEU A 142 -11.63 7.34 5.64
N ILE A 143 -11.69 7.25 4.31
CA ILE A 143 -11.96 8.40 3.43
C ILE A 143 -13.45 8.53 3.09
N GLY A 144 -14.21 7.43 3.07
CA GLY A 144 -15.62 7.40 2.71
C GLY A 144 -15.91 7.37 1.20
N GLN A 145 -14.89 7.34 0.34
CA GLN A 145 -15.06 7.29 -1.12
C GLN A 145 -14.57 5.95 -1.67
N ILE A 146 -15.44 5.20 -2.36
CA ILE A 146 -15.11 3.82 -2.80
C ILE A 146 -13.95 3.78 -3.80
N GLU A 147 -13.83 4.81 -4.63
CA GLU A 147 -12.84 4.88 -5.71
C GLU A 147 -11.39 4.94 -5.21
N VAL A 148 -11.17 5.42 -3.98
CA VAL A 148 -9.83 5.40 -3.36
C VAL A 148 -9.32 3.99 -3.09
N GLY A 149 -10.20 2.99 -3.14
CA GLY A 149 -9.81 1.58 -3.09
C GLY A 149 -8.82 1.18 -4.18
N LYS A 150 -8.77 1.92 -5.30
CA LYS A 150 -7.84 1.71 -6.42
C LYS A 150 -6.43 2.24 -6.17
N THR A 151 -6.19 2.90 -5.04
CA THR A 151 -4.89 3.51 -4.69
C THR A 151 -3.72 2.53 -4.80
N PHE A 152 -3.94 1.24 -4.46
CA PHE A 152 -2.85 0.26 -4.53
C PHE A 152 -2.31 0.04 -5.95
N ASN A 153 -3.15 0.18 -7.00
CA ASN A 153 -2.72 0.02 -8.38
C ASN A 153 -1.66 1.08 -8.73
N ILE A 154 -1.97 2.35 -8.48
CA ILE A 154 -1.07 3.47 -8.77
C ILE A 154 0.17 3.40 -7.87
N ALA A 155 -0.01 3.12 -6.58
CA ALA A 155 1.10 3.03 -5.64
C ALA A 155 2.08 1.89 -5.99
N PHE A 156 1.59 0.74 -6.46
CA PHE A 156 2.45 -0.38 -6.88
C PHE A 156 3.15 -0.12 -8.20
N ILE A 157 2.50 0.55 -9.16
CA ILE A 157 3.19 1.02 -10.38
C ILE A 157 4.33 1.96 -10.02
N CYS A 158 4.08 2.94 -9.14
CA CYS A 158 5.12 3.84 -8.63
C CYS A 158 6.24 3.03 -7.95
N SER A 159 5.91 2.10 -7.06
CA SER A 159 6.90 1.26 -6.38
C SER A 159 7.79 0.49 -7.36
N TYR A 160 7.19 -0.14 -8.37
CA TYR A 160 7.93 -0.84 -9.42
C TYR A 160 8.86 0.10 -10.18
N ALA A 161 8.37 1.26 -10.63
CA ALA A 161 9.15 2.24 -11.37
C ALA A 161 10.34 2.77 -10.54
N LEU A 162 10.13 3.04 -9.25
CA LEU A 162 11.16 3.48 -8.30
C LEU A 162 12.25 2.41 -8.13
N ASN A 163 11.86 1.13 -8.01
CA ASN A 163 12.76 0.01 -7.77
C ASN A 163 13.48 -0.49 -9.04
N HIS A 164 12.87 -0.35 -10.22
CA HIS A 164 13.48 -0.78 -11.48
C HIS A 164 14.80 -0.04 -11.77
N ASN A 165 14.85 1.24 -11.42
CA ASN A 165 16.04 2.08 -11.59
C ASN A 165 17.21 1.61 -10.72
N VAL A 166 16.94 0.96 -9.58
CA VAL A 166 17.97 0.39 -8.68
C VAL A 166 18.70 -0.78 -9.36
N ARG A 167 17.97 -1.66 -10.04
CA ARG A 167 18.55 -2.83 -10.74
C ARG A 167 19.51 -2.44 -11.85
N LYS A 168 19.18 -1.41 -12.64
CA LYS A 168 20.08 -0.89 -13.70
C LYS A 168 21.40 -0.36 -13.13
N ILE A 169 21.40 0.17 -11.90
CA ILE A 169 22.59 0.70 -11.25
C ILE A 169 23.49 -0.44 -10.74
N LEU A 170 22.88 -1.49 -10.17
CA LEU A 170 23.60 -2.67 -9.68
C LEU A 170 24.25 -3.46 -10.82
N ASN A 171 23.54 -3.68 -11.92
CA ASN A 171 24.07 -4.43 -13.06
C ASN A 171 25.27 -3.73 -13.71
N HIS A 172 25.24 -2.39 -13.83
CA HIS A 172 26.37 -1.64 -14.37
C HIS A 172 27.63 -1.73 -13.48
N LYS A 173 27.48 -1.94 -12.17
CA LYS A 173 28.61 -2.14 -11.26
C LYS A 173 29.27 -3.51 -11.45
N LEU A 174 28.48 -4.55 -11.69
CA LEU A 174 28.95 -5.92 -11.91
C LEU A 174 29.67 -6.08 -13.26
N GLU A 175 29.24 -5.36 -14.30
CA GLU A 175 29.90 -5.36 -15.61
C GLU A 175 31.24 -4.60 -15.62
N LYS A 176 31.55 -3.84 -14.56
CA LYS A 176 32.78 -3.03 -14.41
C LYS A 176 33.75 -3.58 -13.35
N SER A 177 33.43 -4.70 -12.71
CA SER A 177 34.28 -5.43 -11.77
C SER A 177 34.82 -6.69 -12.41
#